data_AF-A0A3A4YYW9-F1
#
_entry.id   AF-A0A3A4YYW9-F1
#
_cell.length_a   1.000
_cell.length_b   1.000
_cell.length_c   1.000
_cell.angle_alpha   90.00
_cell.angle_beta   90.00
_cell.angle_gamma   90.00
#
_symmetry.space_group_name_H-M   'P 1'
#
loop_
_entity.id
_entity.type
_entity.pdbx_description
1 polymer ?
#
loop_
_entity_poly.entity_id
_entity_poly.type
_entity_poly.pdbx_seq_one_letter_code
_entity_poly.pdbx_strand_id
1 'polypeptide(L)'
;MEKQLKVITSSKSDSQEQKSISPEERLRHFRNIMGSMLQDAQNTWGDIWNEFQGQVVGNVLVDPEASKGFNPRCGWPEFLEKMWILKHYLDHAKRLSD
;
A
#
# COMPACT_ATOMS: atom_id res chain seq x y z
N MET A 1 -7.52 29.41 -45.17
CA MET A 1 -6.99 28.04 -45.17
C MET A 1 -7.69 27.30 -44.04
N GLU A 2 -8.81 26.66 -44.35
CA GLU A 2 -9.70 26.05 -43.35
C GLU A 2 -9.18 24.65 -42.99
N LYS A 3 -8.86 24.43 -41.70
CA LYS A 3 -8.45 23.11 -41.21
C LYS A 3 -9.69 22.24 -41.03
N GLN A 4 -9.86 21.27 -41.92
CA GLN A 4 -10.87 20.23 -41.75
C GLN A 4 -10.45 19.29 -40.60
N LEU A 5 -11.27 19.22 -39.56
CA LEU A 5 -11.10 18.26 -38.47
C LEU A 5 -11.78 16.95 -38.87
N LYS A 6 -11.00 15.86 -38.91
CA LYS A 6 -11.48 14.52 -39.23
C LYS A 6 -11.93 13.84 -37.94
N VAL A 7 -13.23 13.62 -37.80
CA VAL A 7 -13.79 12.80 -36.72
C VAL A 7 -13.38 11.35 -36.96
N ILE A 8 -12.56 10.80 -36.06
CA ILE A 8 -12.29 9.37 -36.00
C ILE A 8 -13.45 8.75 -35.24
N THR A 9 -14.51 8.38 -35.96
CA THR A 9 -15.45 7.38 -35.43
C THR A 9 -14.66 6.09 -35.28
N SER A 10 -14.56 5.60 -34.05
CA SER A 10 -13.96 4.31 -33.72
C SER A 10 -14.84 3.18 -34.27
N SER A 11 -14.94 3.06 -35.59
CA SER A 11 -15.37 1.85 -36.28
C SER A 11 -14.15 0.98 -36.48
N LYS A 12 -13.59 0.50 -35.37
CA LYS A 12 -12.81 -0.72 -35.35
C LYS A 12 -13.46 -1.62 -34.33
N SER A 13 -14.19 -2.58 -34.87
CA SER A 13 -14.21 -3.95 -34.38
C SER A 13 -12.78 -4.48 -34.25
N ASP A 14 -11.96 -3.86 -33.40
CA ASP A 14 -10.92 -4.59 -32.70
C ASP A 14 -11.68 -5.29 -31.58
N SER A 15 -12.34 -6.39 -31.97
CA SER A 15 -12.50 -7.52 -31.09
C SER A 15 -11.08 -7.93 -30.71
N GLN A 16 -10.44 -7.17 -29.81
CA GLN A 16 -9.43 -7.72 -28.96
C GLN A 16 -10.15 -8.88 -28.32
N GLU A 17 -9.89 -10.08 -28.82
CA GLU A 17 -10.18 -11.30 -28.11
C GLU A 17 -9.63 -11.05 -26.71
N GLN A 18 -10.56 -10.75 -25.80
CA GLN A 18 -10.27 -10.56 -24.41
C GLN A 18 -9.82 -11.96 -24.00
N LYS A 19 -8.51 -12.25 -24.13
CA LYS A 19 -7.95 -13.53 -23.78
C LYS A 19 -8.34 -13.73 -22.34
N SER A 20 -9.29 -14.64 -22.14
CA SER A 20 -9.74 -14.99 -20.82
C SER A 20 -8.52 -15.56 -20.12
N ILE A 21 -8.01 -14.80 -19.16
CA ILE A 21 -6.87 -15.21 -18.34
C ILE A 21 -7.27 -16.54 -17.71
N SER A 22 -6.41 -17.55 -17.84
CA SER A 22 -6.73 -18.86 -17.28
C SER A 22 -6.92 -18.74 -15.75
N PRO A 23 -7.72 -19.63 -15.12
CA PRO A 23 -7.85 -19.64 -13.67
C PRO A 23 -6.48 -19.69 -12.95
N GLU A 24 -5.52 -20.46 -13.49
CA GLU A 24 -4.17 -20.59 -12.94
C GLU A 24 -3.38 -19.30 -13.07
N GLU A 25 -3.48 -18.60 -14.20
CA GLU A 25 -2.84 -17.30 -14.39
C GLU A 25 -3.45 -16.24 -13.47
N ARG A 26 -4.78 -16.25 -13.30
CA ARG A 26 -5.47 -15.39 -12.33
C ARG A 26 -5.00 -15.64 -10.89
N LEU A 27 -4.88 -16.90 -10.48
CA LEU A 27 -4.37 -17.26 -9.16
C LEU A 27 -2.90 -16.85 -8.97
N ARG A 28 -2.08 -17.00 -10.01
CA ARG A 28 -0.69 -16.53 -10.00
C ARG A 28 -0.61 -15.01 -9.83
N HIS A 29 -1.42 -14.26 -10.58
CA HIS A 29 -1.47 -12.80 -10.47
C HIS A 29 -1.96 -12.37 -9.08
N PHE A 30 -3.03 -13.00 -8.58
CA PHE A 30 -3.53 -12.77 -7.24
C PHE A 30 -2.43 -12.99 -6.17
N ARG A 31 -1.76 -14.15 -6.20
CA ARG A 31 -0.68 -14.46 -5.25
C ARG A 31 0.45 -13.44 -5.31
N ASN A 32 0.84 -13.03 -6.51
CA ASN A 32 1.93 -12.06 -6.67
C ASN A 32 1.54 -10.68 -6.12
N ILE A 33 0.32 -10.21 -6.41
CA ILE A 33 -0.19 -8.91 -5.92
C ILE A 33 -0.34 -8.94 -4.40
N MET A 34 -0.95 -9.99 -3.86
CA MET A 34 -1.09 -10.16 -2.40
C MET A 34 0.28 -10.25 -1.72
N GLY A 35 1.21 -11.00 -2.30
CA GLY A 35 2.57 -11.14 -1.80
C GLY A 35 3.29 -9.79 -1.73
N SER A 36 3.27 -9.00 -2.80
CA SER A 36 3.91 -7.67 -2.80
C SER A 36 3.23 -6.72 -1.82
N MET A 37 1.90 -6.70 -1.80
CA MET A 37 1.13 -5.80 -0.93
C MET A 37 1.36 -6.08 0.56
N LEU A 38 1.38 -7.36 0.94
CA LEU A 38 1.65 -7.76 2.33
C LEU A 38 3.12 -7.51 2.71
N GLN A 39 4.05 -7.67 1.77
CA GLN A 39 5.45 -7.32 2.01
C GLN A 39 5.61 -5.81 2.27
N ASP A 40 4.96 -4.96 1.47
CA ASP A 40 4.99 -3.51 1.66
C ASP A 40 4.32 -3.10 2.99
N ALA A 41 3.23 -3.77 3.37
CA ALA A 41 2.61 -3.60 4.68
C ALA A 41 3.58 -3.98 5.82
N GLN A 42 4.28 -5.10 5.69
CA GLN A 42 5.23 -5.56 6.70
C GLN A 42 6.44 -4.62 6.82
N ASN A 43 6.95 -4.11 5.70
CA ASN A 43 8.03 -3.12 5.69
C ASN A 43 7.60 -1.82 6.37
N THR A 44 6.43 -1.30 6.00
CA THR A 44 5.84 -0.08 6.60
C THR A 44 5.63 -0.26 8.11
N TRP A 45 5.13 -1.43 8.53
CA TRP A 45 5.01 -1.76 9.95
C TRP A 45 6.38 -1.79 10.64
N GLY A 46 7.40 -2.35 9.99
CA GLY A 46 8.78 -2.33 10.49
C GLY A 46 9.29 -0.91 10.74
N ASP A 47 9.05 0.00 9.79
CA ASP A 47 9.44 1.41 9.93
C ASP A 47 8.73 2.09 11.10
N ILE A 48 7.42 1.88 11.25
CA ILE A 48 6.63 2.36 12.39
C ILE A 48 7.17 1.78 13.70
N TRP A 49 7.46 0.47 13.72
CA TRP A 49 7.95 -0.22 14.90
C TRP A 49 9.32 0.31 15.34
N ASN A 50 10.18 0.62 14.38
CA ASN A 50 11.49 1.23 14.63
C ASN A 50 11.37 2.58 15.33
N GLU A 51 10.32 3.38 15.08
CA GLU A 51 10.09 4.62 15.81
C GLU A 51 9.84 4.40 17.30
N PHE A 52 9.25 3.26 17.69
CA PHE A 52 9.02 2.88 19.08
C PHE A 52 10.25 2.29 19.78
N GLN A 53 11.20 1.73 19.02
CA GLN A 53 12.41 1.12 19.58
C GLN A 53 13.26 2.16 20.32
N GLY A 54 13.45 1.93 21.63
CA GLY A 54 14.20 2.83 22.52
C GLY A 54 13.37 3.89 23.25
N GLN A 55 12.10 4.11 22.88
CA GLN A 55 11.18 4.98 23.62
C GLN A 55 10.20 4.20 24.51
N VAL A 56 9.97 2.93 24.20
CA VAL A 56 9.05 2.05 24.94
C VAL A 56 9.87 0.95 25.62
N VAL A 57 10.31 1.19 26.86
CA VAL A 57 11.10 0.20 27.62
C VAL A 57 10.15 -0.89 28.14
N GLY A 58 10.37 -2.12 27.70
CA GLY A 58 9.48 -3.27 27.92
C GLY A 58 9.36 -3.80 29.36
N ASN A 59 9.68 -3.03 30.40
CA ASN A 59 9.47 -3.43 31.78
C ASN A 59 9.68 -2.25 32.73
N VAL A 60 8.59 -1.69 33.28
CA VAL A 60 8.46 -0.95 34.56
C VAL A 60 9.35 0.30 34.78
N LEU A 61 10.36 0.54 33.96
CA LEU A 61 11.24 1.70 33.97
C LEU A 61 10.88 2.56 32.77
N VAL A 62 9.93 3.46 32.98
CA VAL A 62 9.72 4.58 32.07
C VAL A 62 11.01 5.39 32.09
N ASP A 63 11.74 5.39 30.98
CA ASP A 63 12.86 6.30 30.79
C ASP A 63 12.39 7.73 31.13
N PRO A 64 13.17 8.58 31.82
CA PRO A 64 12.75 9.94 32.11
C PRO A 64 12.29 10.73 30.87
N GLU A 65 12.80 10.41 29.68
CA GLU A 65 12.32 10.99 28.41
C GLU A 65 10.98 10.40 27.95
N ALA A 66 10.68 9.13 28.28
CA ALA A 66 9.37 8.52 28.03
C ALA A 66 8.25 9.13 28.91
N SER A 67 8.59 9.84 30.00
CA SER A 67 7.63 10.62 30.79
C SER A 67 7.05 11.83 30.02
N LYS A 68 7.72 12.26 28.95
CA LYS A 68 7.26 13.35 28.05
C LYS A 68 6.33 12.85 26.94
N GLY A 69 6.05 11.55 26.90
CA GLY A 69 5.23 10.91 25.88
C GLY A 69 6.04 10.47 24.65
N PHE A 70 5.38 9.68 23.79
CA PHE A 70 5.97 9.23 22.54
C PHE A 70 6.16 10.42 21.59
N ASN A 71 7.37 10.56 21.05
CA ASN A 71 7.67 11.55 20.02
C ASN A 71 8.48 10.86 18.90
N PRO A 72 7.85 10.58 17.75
CA PRO A 72 8.51 9.86 16.67
C PRO A 72 9.71 10.65 16.14
N ARG A 73 10.82 9.96 15.83
CA ARG A 73 12.05 10.57 15.31
C ARG A 73 11.83 11.17 13.92
N CYS A 74 10.96 10.56 13.13
CA CYS A 74 10.52 11.08 11.84
C CYS A 74 9.50 12.24 11.93
N GLY A 75 9.02 12.56 13.14
CA GLY A 75 7.98 13.57 13.37
C GLY A 75 6.57 13.07 13.07
N TRP A 76 5.58 13.76 13.64
CA TRP A 76 4.17 13.36 13.56
C TRP A 76 3.60 13.24 12.14
N PRO A 77 3.87 14.18 11.21
CA PRO A 77 3.32 14.10 9.86
C PRO A 77 3.72 12.81 9.14
N GLU A 78 5.02 12.49 9.11
CA GLU A 78 5.54 11.28 8.45
C GLU A 78 5.07 10.00 9.16
N PHE A 79 5.06 10.01 10.49
CA PHE A 79 4.56 8.87 11.28
C PHE A 79 3.09 8.55 10.95
N LEU A 80 2.23 9.57 10.90
CA LEU A 80 0.81 9.40 10.58
C LEU A 80 0.61 8.97 9.13
N GLU A 81 1.42 9.47 8.20
CA GLU A 81 1.40 9.03 6.81
C GLU A 81 1.74 7.53 6.69
N LYS A 82 2.80 7.07 7.37
CA LYS A 82 3.15 5.63 7.45
C LYS A 82 2.00 4.79 8.01
N MET A 83 1.33 5.26 9.06
CA MET A 83 0.16 4.58 9.64
C MET A 83 -1.01 4.50 8.63
N TRP A 84 -1.25 5.56 7.87
CA TRP A 84 -2.27 5.59 6.82
C TRP A 84 -1.94 4.65 5.66
N ILE A 85 -0.69 4.62 5.22
CA ILE A 85 -0.19 3.71 4.19
C ILE A 85 -0.36 2.25 4.63
N LEU A 86 0.02 1.94 5.88
CA LEU A 86 -0.17 0.60 6.44
C LEU A 86 -1.66 0.20 6.44
N LYS A 87 -2.54 1.09 6.90
CA LYS A 87 -4.00 0.87 6.84
C LYS A 87 -4.46 0.60 5.41
N HIS A 88 -3.98 1.38 4.44
CA HIS A 88 -4.33 1.22 3.04
C HIS A 88 -3.96 -0.18 2.52
N TYR A 89 -2.73 -0.64 2.77
CA TYR A 89 -2.33 -1.99 2.36
C TYR A 89 -3.20 -3.08 2.99
N LEU A 90 -3.51 -2.97 4.28
CA LEU A 90 -4.32 -3.96 5.00
C LEU A 90 -5.78 -3.98 4.52
N ASP A 91 -6.38 -2.81 4.28
CA ASP A 91 -7.74 -2.71 3.76
C ASP A 91 -7.86 -3.32 2.35
N HIS A 92 -6.87 -3.07 1.50
CA HIS A 92 -6.83 -3.63 0.15
C HIS A 92 -6.55 -5.13 0.15
N ALA A 93 -5.64 -5.61 1.01
CA ALA A 93 -5.38 -7.03 1.18
C ALA A 93 -6.65 -7.77 1.64
N LYS A 94 -7.38 -7.19 2.61
CA LYS A 94 -8.66 -7.73 3.07
C LYS A 94 -9.68 -7.81 1.94
N ARG A 95 -9.86 -6.72 1.18
CA ARG A 95 -10.81 -6.68 0.05
C ARG A 95 -10.48 -7.71 -1.03
N LEU A 96 -9.20 -8.03 -1.22
CA LEU A 96 -8.76 -9.03 -2.19
C LEU A 96 -8.96 -10.46 -1.68
N SER A 97 -8.93 -10.68 -0.36
CA SER A 97 -9.13 -11.99 0.25
C SER A 97 -10.59 -12.35 0.55
N ASP A 98 -11.49 -11.35 0.58
CA ASP A 98 -12.94 -11.51 0.69
C ASP A 98 -13.56 -11.92 -0.66
#